data_AF-M6ZK32-F1
#
_entry.id   AF-M6ZK32-F1
#
_cell.length_a   1.000
_cell.length_b   1.000
_cell.length_c   1.000
_cell.angle_alpha   90.00
_cell.angle_beta   90.00
_cell.angle_gamma   90.00
#
_symmetry.space_group_name_H-M   'P 1'
#
loop_
_entity.id
_entity.type
_entity.pdbx_description
1 polymer ?
#
loop_
_entity_poly.entity_id
_entity_poly.type
_entity_poly.pdbx_seq_one_letter_code
_entity_poly.pdbx_strand_id
1 'polypeptide(L)'
;MILCCKSLPMAYTCGNGAEVLVYTGRLVEENGSTQKVFRRLMETTQFVVSVLKEGGLSQGGEGIRAAQKVRLMHASIRHFIFESNQWKEEWGKPINQQDMAGTLQSFSSLILEGLAFSGITLDEEEKDSYIHLWKVAGHILGVLPELSPDTYEDAYALGLSIFQDQRRKSEAGKILAKSLLDFMEYMVPGNLLDGVPLYFLQKYLGKENCEILELPWEEKEILGEILEKVITGFDETLSENDHFQKLAAHFSSKLILGMDNFYYKGKKAKFEIPPSLKGNWGV
;
A
#
# COMPACT_ATOMS: atom_id res chain seq x y z
N MET A 1 -3.25 8.76 3.03
CA MET A 1 -1.93 9.38 2.76
C MET A 1 -0.80 8.36 2.92
N ILE A 2 -0.51 7.87 4.14
CA ILE A 2 0.64 6.99 4.40
C ILE A 2 0.65 5.71 3.55
N LEU A 3 -0.53 5.14 3.26
CA LEU A 3 -0.66 4.00 2.34
C LEU A 3 -0.01 4.28 0.97
N CYS A 4 -0.28 5.46 0.37
CA CYS A 4 0.22 5.82 -0.95
C CYS A 4 1.63 6.44 -0.91
N CYS A 5 2.03 7.08 0.19
CA CYS A 5 3.31 7.79 0.24
C CYS A 5 4.45 6.95 0.87
N LYS A 6 4.11 5.94 1.67
CA LYS A 6 5.09 5.10 2.39
C LYS A 6 4.90 3.62 2.06
N SER A 7 3.73 3.05 2.35
CA SER A 7 3.50 1.60 2.28
C SER A 7 3.69 1.01 0.88
N LEU A 8 2.84 1.40 -0.07
CA LEU A 8 2.87 0.88 -1.44
C LEU A 8 4.19 1.17 -2.18
N PRO A 9 4.71 2.41 -2.18
CA PRO A 9 5.95 2.67 -2.90
C PRO A 9 7.16 2.01 -2.26
N MET A 10 7.21 1.82 -0.93
CA MET A 10 8.24 0.99 -0.32
C MET A 10 8.18 -0.45 -0.83
N ALA A 11 6.99 -1.04 -0.96
CA ALA A 11 6.82 -2.37 -1.54
C ALA A 11 7.28 -2.45 -3.01
N TYR A 12 7.17 -1.36 -3.78
CA TYR A 12 7.67 -1.31 -5.16
C TYR A 12 9.20 -1.30 -5.25
N THR A 13 9.90 -0.96 -4.17
CA THR A 13 11.38 -1.04 -4.14
C THR A 13 11.89 -2.49 -4.12
N CYS A 14 11.05 -3.44 -3.70
CA CYS A 14 11.33 -4.88 -3.77
C CYS A 14 11.25 -5.36 -5.23
N GLY A 15 12.30 -5.08 -6.02
CA GLY A 15 12.22 -5.18 -7.48
C GLY A 15 11.76 -6.53 -8.03
N ASN A 16 12.23 -7.64 -7.47
CA ASN A 16 11.77 -8.98 -7.88
C ASN A 16 10.29 -9.23 -7.51
N GLY A 17 9.83 -8.75 -6.36
CA GLY A 17 8.43 -8.84 -5.94
C GLY A 17 7.52 -7.98 -6.80
N ALA A 18 7.99 -6.81 -7.24
CA ALA A 18 7.29 -5.90 -8.12
C ALA A 18 6.95 -6.52 -9.49
N GLU A 19 7.80 -7.43 -9.99
CA GLU A 19 7.56 -8.15 -11.26
C GLU A 19 6.25 -8.93 -11.24
N VAL A 20 5.83 -9.49 -10.09
CA VAL A 20 4.54 -10.18 -9.97
C VAL A 20 3.37 -9.23 -10.28
N LEU A 21 3.45 -8.00 -9.78
CA LEU A 21 2.39 -7.00 -9.92
C LEU A 21 2.23 -6.57 -11.39
N VAL A 22 3.34 -6.37 -12.09
CA VAL A 22 3.35 -6.06 -13.53
C VAL A 22 2.95 -7.28 -14.36
N TYR A 23 3.46 -8.46 -14.03
CA TYR A 23 3.15 -9.71 -14.75
C TYR A 23 1.64 -10.01 -14.76
N THR A 24 0.93 -9.74 -13.65
CA THR A 24 -0.52 -9.91 -13.61
C THR A 24 -1.31 -8.87 -14.41
N GLY A 25 -0.67 -7.79 -14.89
CA GLY A 25 -1.26 -6.78 -15.78
C GLY A 25 -2.37 -5.93 -15.16
N ARG A 26 -2.45 -5.90 -13.81
CA ARG A 26 -3.54 -5.20 -13.09
C ARG A 26 -3.13 -3.85 -12.51
N LEU A 27 -1.84 -3.55 -12.47
CA LEU A 27 -1.28 -2.33 -11.88
C LEU A 27 -0.49 -1.49 -12.88
N VAL A 28 -0.69 -1.73 -14.17
CA VAL A 28 -0.04 -0.98 -15.25
C VAL A 28 -1.12 -0.31 -16.09
N GLU A 29 -0.85 0.91 -16.54
CA GLU A 29 -1.66 1.57 -17.55
C GLU A 29 -1.64 0.76 -18.85
N GLU A 30 -2.81 0.50 -19.42
CA GLU A 30 -2.92 -0.08 -20.76
C GLU A 30 -3.61 0.92 -21.68
N ASN A 31 -2.97 1.22 -22.82
CA ASN A 31 -3.51 2.13 -23.85
C ASN A 31 -3.89 3.52 -23.32
N GLY A 32 -3.12 4.07 -22.37
CA GLY A 32 -3.39 5.37 -21.74
C GLY A 32 -4.58 5.36 -20.76
N SER A 33 -5.10 4.19 -20.40
CA SER A 33 -6.15 4.04 -19.39
C SER A 33 -5.58 3.64 -18.05
N THR A 34 -5.71 4.54 -17.08
CA THR A 34 -5.36 4.34 -15.67
C THR A 34 -6.39 3.48 -14.90
N GLN A 35 -7.54 3.16 -15.49
CA GLN A 35 -8.68 2.57 -14.77
C GLN A 35 -8.34 1.27 -14.02
N LYS A 36 -7.44 0.44 -14.57
CA LYS A 36 -6.98 -0.80 -13.91
C LYS A 36 -6.18 -0.51 -12.64
N VAL A 37 -5.26 0.46 -12.72
CA VAL A 37 -4.47 0.96 -11.58
C VAL A 37 -5.40 1.49 -10.49
N PHE A 38 -6.35 2.37 -10.85
CA PHE A 38 -7.37 2.89 -9.93
C PHE A 38 -8.13 1.78 -9.23
N ARG A 39 -8.68 0.82 -10.01
CA ARG A 39 -9.44 -0.30 -9.46
C ARG A 39 -8.60 -1.07 -8.45
N ARG A 40 -7.34 -1.37 -8.76
CA ARG A 40 -6.50 -2.19 -7.88
C ARG A 40 -6.09 -1.45 -6.61
N LEU A 41 -5.78 -0.16 -6.69
CA LEU A 41 -5.50 0.66 -5.51
C LEU A 41 -6.74 0.79 -4.61
N MET A 42 -7.94 0.89 -5.20
CA MET A 42 -9.20 0.83 -4.47
C MET A 42 -9.47 -0.55 -3.84
N GLU A 43 -9.16 -1.65 -4.53
CA GLU A 43 -9.23 -3.01 -3.96
C GLU A 43 -8.32 -3.15 -2.73
N THR A 44 -7.08 -2.63 -2.80
CA THR A 44 -6.16 -2.61 -1.65
C THR A 44 -6.70 -1.75 -0.51
N THR A 45 -7.24 -0.57 -0.82
CA THR A 45 -7.83 0.33 0.19
C THR A 45 -9.01 -0.34 0.88
N GLN A 46 -9.90 -1.00 0.12
CA GLN A 46 -11.03 -1.73 0.69
C GLN A 46 -10.59 -2.92 1.54
N PHE A 47 -9.51 -3.62 1.15
CA PHE A 47 -8.93 -4.68 1.98
C PHE A 47 -8.46 -4.13 3.33
N VAL A 48 -7.67 -3.05 3.33
CA VAL A 48 -7.18 -2.38 4.55
C VAL A 48 -8.35 -1.94 5.43
N VAL A 49 -9.35 -1.27 4.87
CA VAL A 49 -10.56 -0.84 5.62
C VAL A 49 -11.31 -2.04 6.20
N SER A 50 -11.44 -3.14 5.45
CA SER A 50 -12.14 -4.34 5.91
C SER A 50 -11.45 -5.01 7.10
N VAL A 51 -10.12 -4.92 7.14
CA VAL A 51 -9.28 -5.45 8.22
C VAL A 51 -9.28 -4.52 9.44
N LEU A 52 -9.11 -3.22 9.24
CA LEU A 52 -8.96 -2.23 10.33
C LEU A 52 -10.28 -1.81 10.99
N LYS A 53 -11.43 -1.97 10.32
CA LYS A 53 -12.71 -1.58 10.91
C LYS A 53 -13.00 -2.41 12.17
N GLU A 54 -13.77 -1.82 13.09
CA GLU A 54 -14.26 -2.52 14.28
C GLU A 54 -14.98 -3.83 13.90
N GLY A 55 -14.63 -4.92 14.58
CA GLY A 55 -15.13 -6.26 14.27
C GLY A 55 -14.65 -6.86 12.94
N GLY A 56 -13.72 -6.21 12.22
CA GLY A 56 -13.23 -6.64 10.91
C GLY A 56 -12.60 -8.03 10.93
N LEU A 57 -11.90 -8.37 12.01
CA LEU A 57 -11.28 -9.67 12.25
C LEU A 57 -11.99 -10.52 13.32
N SER A 58 -13.15 -10.08 13.83
CA SER A 58 -13.96 -10.88 14.74
C SER A 58 -14.75 -11.96 13.99
N GLN A 59 -15.44 -12.84 14.71
CA GLN A 59 -16.25 -13.90 14.11
C GLN A 59 -17.25 -13.34 13.08
N GLY A 60 -17.16 -13.80 11.82
CA GLY A 60 -18.01 -13.33 10.72
C GLY A 60 -17.59 -11.98 10.10
N GLY A 61 -16.51 -11.39 10.59
CA GLY A 61 -15.93 -10.13 10.11
C GLY A 61 -15.55 -10.17 8.63
N GLU A 62 -15.65 -9.01 7.97
CA GLU A 62 -15.39 -8.90 6.55
C GLU A 62 -13.90 -8.98 6.21
N GLY A 63 -13.02 -8.55 7.12
CA GLY A 63 -11.56 -8.65 6.98
C GLY A 63 -11.09 -10.09 6.86
N ILE A 64 -11.67 -11.03 7.62
CA ILE A 64 -11.36 -12.46 7.50
C ILE A 64 -11.65 -12.96 6.08
N ARG A 65 -12.85 -12.70 5.56
CA ARG A 65 -13.24 -13.11 4.21
C ARG A 65 -12.39 -12.44 3.13
N ALA A 66 -12.03 -11.18 3.32
CA ALA A 66 -11.17 -10.45 2.40
C ALA A 66 -9.76 -11.06 2.37
N ALA A 67 -9.15 -11.34 3.53
CA ALA A 67 -7.85 -11.98 3.63
C ALA A 67 -7.83 -13.40 3.03
N GLN A 68 -8.87 -14.21 3.28
CA GLN A 68 -9.01 -15.54 2.66
C GLN A 68 -9.08 -15.46 1.12
N LYS A 69 -9.82 -14.49 0.59
CA LYS A 69 -9.89 -14.23 -0.86
C LYS A 69 -8.53 -13.83 -1.43
N VAL A 70 -7.80 -12.95 -0.74
CA VAL A 70 -6.46 -12.55 -1.15
C VAL A 70 -5.51 -13.74 -1.14
N ARG A 71 -5.55 -14.60 -0.11
CA ARG A 71 -4.77 -15.84 -0.06
C ARG A 71 -5.07 -16.78 -1.23
N LEU A 72 -6.35 -16.95 -1.58
CA LEU A 72 -6.74 -17.76 -2.74
C LEU A 72 -6.21 -17.14 -4.03
N MET A 73 -6.31 -15.82 -4.19
CA MET A 73 -5.75 -15.10 -5.33
C MET A 73 -4.23 -15.28 -5.43
N HIS A 74 -3.49 -15.19 -4.33
CA HIS A 74 -2.04 -15.45 -4.31
C HIS A 74 -1.72 -16.89 -4.74
N ALA A 75 -2.49 -17.87 -4.27
CA ALA A 75 -2.32 -19.27 -4.70
C ALA A 75 -2.58 -19.45 -6.20
N SER A 76 -3.65 -18.85 -6.73
CA SER A 76 -3.94 -18.88 -8.16
C SER A 76 -2.85 -18.19 -8.98
N ILE A 77 -2.38 -17.00 -8.58
CA ILE A 77 -1.31 -16.29 -9.26
C ILE A 77 -0.05 -17.14 -9.31
N ARG A 78 0.36 -17.75 -8.19
CA ARG A 78 1.51 -18.67 -8.17
C ARG A 78 1.33 -19.81 -9.15
N HIS A 79 0.18 -20.48 -9.14
CA HIS A 79 -0.11 -21.58 -10.07
C HIS A 79 0.04 -21.15 -11.54
N PHE A 80 -0.65 -20.08 -11.95
CA PHE A 80 -0.56 -19.63 -13.34
C PHE A 80 0.82 -19.11 -13.72
N ILE A 81 1.55 -18.42 -12.83
CA ILE A 81 2.93 -18.00 -13.13
C ILE A 81 3.80 -19.23 -13.41
N PHE A 82 3.69 -20.30 -12.62
CA PHE A 82 4.45 -21.53 -12.86
C PHE A 82 4.07 -22.23 -14.17
N GLU A 83 2.80 -22.25 -14.55
CA GLU A 83 2.35 -22.84 -15.82
C GLU A 83 2.85 -22.07 -17.07
N SER A 84 3.34 -20.82 -16.90
CA SER A 84 3.63 -19.92 -18.04
C SER A 84 4.88 -20.28 -18.78
N ASN A 85 5.85 -20.81 -18.04
CA ASN A 85 7.24 -20.89 -18.46
C ASN A 85 7.83 -19.54 -18.95
N GLN A 86 7.20 -18.41 -18.59
CA GLN A 86 7.68 -17.04 -18.88
C GLN A 86 8.27 -16.35 -17.63
N TRP A 87 8.10 -16.94 -16.46
CA TRP A 87 8.66 -16.42 -15.22
C TRP A 87 10.17 -16.64 -15.19
N LYS A 88 10.94 -15.59 -14.92
CA LYS A 88 12.38 -15.70 -14.83
C LYS A 88 12.79 -16.24 -13.47
N GLU A 89 13.63 -17.26 -13.46
CA GLU A 89 14.13 -17.89 -12.24
C GLU A 89 14.89 -16.90 -11.33
N GLU A 90 15.58 -15.93 -11.92
CA GLU A 90 16.31 -14.86 -11.21
C GLU A 90 15.42 -13.98 -10.30
N TRP A 91 14.12 -13.94 -10.56
CA TRP A 91 13.15 -13.24 -9.72
C TRP A 91 12.75 -14.05 -8.48
N GLY A 92 13.19 -15.31 -8.37
CA GLY A 92 12.84 -16.19 -7.28
C GLY A 92 11.41 -16.75 -7.41
N LYS A 93 10.87 -17.28 -6.31
CA LYS A 93 9.50 -17.80 -6.30
C LYS A 93 8.50 -16.63 -6.18
N PRO A 94 7.48 -16.55 -7.04
CA PRO A 94 6.48 -15.48 -6.98
C PRO A 94 5.70 -15.57 -5.66
N ILE A 95 5.47 -14.42 -5.00
CA ILE A 95 4.69 -14.33 -3.75
C ILE A 95 5.21 -15.32 -2.71
N ASN A 96 6.53 -15.28 -2.47
CA ASN A 96 7.16 -16.13 -1.46
C ASN A 96 6.93 -15.57 -0.05
N GLN A 97 7.38 -16.30 0.97
CA GLN A 97 7.15 -15.92 2.37
C GLN A 97 7.85 -14.61 2.78
N GLN A 98 9.03 -14.32 2.22
CA GLN A 98 9.74 -13.07 2.46
C GLN A 98 8.97 -11.88 1.83
N ASP A 99 8.48 -12.04 0.59
CA ASP A 99 7.66 -11.01 -0.08
C ASP A 99 6.38 -10.74 0.72
N MET A 100 5.72 -11.82 1.19
CA MET A 100 4.50 -11.71 1.98
C MET A 100 4.75 -11.05 3.34
N ALA A 101 5.85 -11.39 4.03
CA ALA A 101 6.22 -10.79 5.30
C ALA A 101 6.61 -9.32 5.14
N GLY A 102 7.43 -8.97 4.15
CA GLY A 102 7.81 -7.58 3.85
C GLY A 102 6.60 -6.73 3.47
N THR A 103 5.72 -7.26 2.62
CA THR A 103 4.45 -6.61 2.29
C THR A 103 3.58 -6.42 3.54
N LEU A 104 3.50 -7.41 4.43
CA LEU A 104 2.76 -7.26 5.69
C LEU A 104 3.32 -6.09 6.51
N GLN A 105 4.65 -5.97 6.61
CA GLN A 105 5.31 -4.87 7.32
C GLN A 105 5.07 -3.50 6.66
N SER A 106 4.89 -3.45 5.35
CA SER A 106 4.51 -2.19 4.68
C SER A 106 3.11 -1.69 5.11
N PHE A 107 2.21 -2.59 5.50
CA PHE A 107 0.89 -2.25 6.03
C PHE A 107 0.84 -2.12 7.56
N SER A 108 1.84 -2.65 8.28
CA SER A 108 1.93 -2.60 9.74
C SER A 108 2.97 -1.60 10.22
N SER A 109 4.21 -2.03 10.45
CA SER A 109 5.25 -1.25 11.10
C SER A 109 5.62 0.02 10.33
N LEU A 110 5.65 -0.01 8.99
CA LEU A 110 5.92 1.20 8.20
C LEU A 110 4.77 2.22 8.24
N ILE A 111 3.54 1.79 8.55
CA ILE A 111 2.44 2.74 8.77
C ILE A 111 2.68 3.49 10.08
N LEU A 112 3.11 2.80 11.13
CA LEU A 112 3.42 3.41 12.43
C LEU A 112 4.62 4.37 12.33
N GLU A 113 5.66 3.99 11.59
CA GLU A 113 6.78 4.89 11.27
C GLU A 113 6.29 6.13 10.49
N GLY A 114 5.41 5.94 9.51
CA GLY A 114 4.80 7.03 8.75
C GLY A 114 3.94 7.96 9.61
N LEU A 115 3.19 7.43 10.58
CA LEU A 115 2.41 8.21 11.54
C LEU A 115 3.32 9.05 12.45
N ALA A 116 4.38 8.44 12.98
CA ALA A 116 5.38 9.15 13.78
C ALA A 116 6.05 10.28 12.98
N PHE A 117 6.35 10.03 11.71
CA PHE A 117 6.87 11.05 10.79
C PHE A 117 5.86 12.20 10.54
N SER A 118 4.56 11.92 10.61
CA SER A 118 3.49 12.95 10.60
C SER A 118 3.27 13.63 11.95
N GLY A 119 4.08 13.35 12.98
CA GLY A 119 3.90 13.89 14.33
C GLY A 119 2.84 13.18 15.18
N ILE A 120 2.23 12.11 14.68
CA ILE A 120 1.27 11.30 15.45
C ILE A 120 2.06 10.31 16.30
N THR A 121 2.05 10.53 17.61
CA THR A 121 2.72 9.65 18.56
C THR A 121 1.72 8.68 19.17
N LEU A 122 2.06 7.40 19.16
CA LEU A 122 1.32 6.34 19.83
C LEU A 122 2.19 5.79 20.95
N ASP A 123 1.57 5.31 22.02
CA ASP A 123 2.28 4.58 23.07
C ASP A 123 2.64 3.14 22.62
N GLU A 124 3.43 2.44 23.42
CA GLU A 124 3.89 1.09 23.07
C GLU A 124 2.75 0.07 23.01
N GLU A 125 1.72 0.19 23.86
CA GLU A 125 0.58 -0.71 23.85
C GLU A 125 -0.26 -0.53 22.58
N GLU A 126 -0.45 0.71 22.14
CA GLU A 126 -1.13 1.04 20.88
C GLU A 126 -0.38 0.51 19.66
N LYS A 127 0.94 0.67 19.63
CA LYS A 127 1.78 0.15 18.54
C LYS A 127 1.73 -1.38 18.48
N ASP A 128 1.96 -2.06 19.60
CA ASP A 128 1.94 -3.52 19.67
C ASP A 128 0.55 -4.08 19.35
N SER A 129 -0.52 -3.40 19.77
CA SER A 129 -1.90 -3.76 19.39
C SER A 129 -2.13 -3.66 17.88
N TYR A 130 -1.59 -2.62 17.23
CA TYR A 130 -1.66 -2.47 15.78
C TYR A 130 -0.86 -3.57 15.04
N ILE A 131 0.32 -3.92 15.55
CA ILE A 131 1.11 -5.05 15.03
C ILE A 131 0.36 -6.37 15.21
N HIS A 132 -0.26 -6.60 16.37
CA HIS A 132 -1.04 -7.82 16.62
C HIS A 132 -2.19 -7.98 15.63
N LEU A 133 -2.92 -6.89 15.35
CA LEU A 133 -3.99 -6.90 14.34
C LEU A 133 -3.48 -7.38 12.98
N TRP A 134 -2.34 -6.85 12.53
CA TRP A 134 -1.74 -7.25 11.26
C TRP A 134 -1.10 -8.64 11.32
N LYS A 135 -0.58 -9.09 12.46
CA LYS A 135 -0.15 -10.48 12.68
C LYS A 135 -1.29 -11.47 12.48
N VAL A 136 -2.49 -11.17 12.99
CA VAL A 136 -3.70 -11.98 12.75
C VAL A 136 -4.09 -11.97 11.27
N ALA A 137 -4.08 -10.80 10.62
CA ALA A 137 -4.33 -10.72 9.17
C ALA A 137 -3.30 -11.53 8.35
N GLY A 138 -2.02 -11.43 8.71
CA GLY A 138 -0.90 -12.18 8.13
C GLY A 138 -1.08 -13.69 8.27
N HIS A 139 -1.48 -14.16 9.45
CA HIS A 139 -1.80 -15.57 9.68
C HIS A 139 -2.90 -16.07 8.73
N ILE A 140 -3.99 -15.31 8.56
CA ILE A 140 -5.09 -15.66 7.64
C ILE A 140 -4.58 -15.69 6.19
N LEU A 141 -3.75 -14.70 5.80
CA LEU A 141 -3.09 -14.62 4.49
C LEU A 141 -2.11 -15.78 4.24
N GLY A 142 -1.64 -16.45 5.29
CA GLY A 142 -0.73 -17.59 5.23
C GLY A 142 0.75 -17.22 5.39
N VAL A 143 1.04 -16.08 6.02
CA VAL A 143 2.39 -15.74 6.48
C VAL A 143 2.78 -16.70 7.60
N LEU A 144 4.01 -17.19 7.56
CA LEU A 144 4.51 -18.13 8.57
C LEU A 144 4.64 -17.45 9.94
N PRO A 145 4.34 -18.17 11.05
CA PRO A 145 4.44 -17.61 12.41
C PRO A 145 5.83 -17.04 12.75
N GLU A 146 6.90 -17.66 12.26
CA GLU A 146 8.29 -17.21 12.45
C GLU A 146 8.61 -15.88 11.74
N LEU A 147 7.77 -15.45 10.81
CA LEU A 147 7.87 -14.15 10.12
C LEU A 147 6.80 -13.16 10.61
N SER A 148 6.20 -13.42 11.78
CA SER A 148 5.12 -12.62 12.37
C SER A 148 5.47 -12.18 13.80
N PRO A 149 6.25 -11.09 13.95
CA PRO A 149 6.73 -10.61 15.24
C PRO A 149 5.60 -10.17 16.19
N ASP A 150 5.90 -10.14 17.49
CA ASP A 150 4.94 -9.78 18.54
C ASP A 150 4.94 -8.28 18.87
N THR A 151 6.08 -7.60 18.73
CA THR A 151 6.24 -6.18 19.07
C THR A 151 6.48 -5.31 17.84
N TYR A 152 6.26 -4.01 17.98
CA TYR A 152 6.60 -3.01 16.97
C TYR A 152 8.09 -3.00 16.63
N GLU A 153 8.99 -3.05 17.61
CA GLU A 153 10.43 -3.03 17.38
C GLU A 153 10.86 -4.19 16.49
N ASP A 154 10.40 -5.40 16.79
CA ASP A 154 10.76 -6.60 16.03
C ASP A 154 10.10 -6.60 14.65
N ALA A 155 8.85 -6.14 14.54
CA ALA A 155 8.13 -5.98 13.28
C ALA A 155 8.82 -4.97 12.36
N TYR A 156 9.28 -3.85 12.90
CA TYR A 156 10.01 -2.83 12.19
C TYR A 156 11.40 -3.31 11.77
N ALA A 157 12.15 -3.95 12.67
CA ALA A 157 13.46 -4.52 12.38
C ALA A 157 13.38 -5.59 11.26
N LEU A 158 12.39 -6.49 11.32
CA LEU A 158 12.14 -7.48 10.28
C LEU A 158 11.83 -6.80 8.93
N GLY A 159 10.92 -5.81 8.94
CA GLY A 159 10.56 -5.04 7.76
C GLY A 159 11.78 -4.39 7.11
N LEU A 160 12.57 -3.65 7.89
CA LEU A 160 13.79 -3.01 7.42
C LEU A 160 14.78 -4.01 6.82
N SER A 161 15.00 -5.15 7.48
CA SER A 161 15.91 -6.18 6.97
C SER A 161 15.43 -6.74 5.62
N ILE A 162 14.12 -6.97 5.46
CA ILE A 162 13.56 -7.47 4.20
C ILE A 162 13.66 -6.40 3.11
N PHE A 163 13.28 -5.15 3.39
CA PHE A 163 13.35 -4.07 2.41
C PHE A 163 14.79 -3.82 1.96
N GLN A 164 15.76 -3.84 2.88
CA GLN A 164 17.17 -3.68 2.53
C GLN A 164 17.68 -4.80 1.62
N ASP A 165 17.32 -6.06 1.90
CA ASP A 165 17.72 -7.22 1.08
C ASP A 165 17.05 -7.20 -0.31
N GLN A 166 15.76 -6.87 -0.36
CA GLN A 166 14.99 -6.93 -1.61
C GLN A 166 15.11 -5.66 -2.47
N ARG A 167 15.55 -4.53 -1.90
CA ARG A 167 15.68 -3.24 -2.60
C ARG A 167 16.60 -3.37 -3.81
N ARG A 168 16.06 -3.07 -4.99
CA ARG A 168 16.81 -3.02 -6.24
C ARG A 168 16.04 -2.28 -7.32
N LYS A 169 16.78 -1.66 -8.25
CA LYS A 169 16.17 -1.08 -9.45
C LYS A 169 15.49 -2.18 -10.26
N SER A 170 14.30 -1.87 -10.78
CA SER A 170 13.55 -2.75 -11.67
C SER A 170 12.62 -1.91 -12.56
N GLU A 171 12.42 -2.34 -13.79
CA GLU A 171 11.42 -1.73 -14.68
C GLU A 171 10.02 -1.81 -14.05
N ALA A 172 9.71 -2.94 -13.38
CA ALA A 172 8.45 -3.10 -12.68
C ALA A 172 8.25 -2.07 -11.57
N GLY A 173 9.24 -1.86 -10.71
CA GLY A 173 9.19 -0.87 -9.63
C GLY A 173 8.96 0.55 -10.16
N LYS A 174 9.68 0.93 -11.23
CA LYS A 174 9.51 2.22 -11.92
C LYS A 174 8.10 2.41 -12.46
N ILE A 175 7.58 1.42 -13.19
CA ILE A 175 6.22 1.47 -13.76
C ILE A 175 5.16 1.64 -12.66
N LEU A 176 5.28 0.88 -11.57
CA LEU A 176 4.34 0.92 -10.46
C LEU A 176 4.41 2.25 -9.69
N ALA A 177 5.62 2.77 -9.46
CA ALA A 177 5.84 4.05 -8.81
C ALA A 177 5.24 5.21 -9.63
N LYS A 178 5.48 5.22 -10.95
CA LYS A 178 4.87 6.20 -11.85
C LYS A 178 3.34 6.08 -11.83
N SER A 179 2.80 4.88 -11.96
CA SER A 179 1.34 4.64 -11.96
C SER A 179 0.67 5.11 -10.66
N LEU A 180 1.37 4.98 -9.54
CA LEU A 180 0.90 5.48 -8.25
C LEU A 180 0.96 7.01 -8.17
N LEU A 181 2.00 7.63 -8.70
CA LEU A 181 2.09 9.09 -8.79
C LEU A 181 0.97 9.66 -9.67
N ASP A 182 0.75 9.09 -10.86
CA ASP A 182 -0.32 9.49 -11.77
C ASP A 182 -1.71 9.35 -11.09
N PHE A 183 -1.91 8.27 -10.32
CA PHE A 183 -3.11 8.09 -9.50
C PHE A 183 -3.27 9.19 -8.45
N MET A 184 -2.20 9.54 -7.74
CA MET A 184 -2.25 10.57 -6.71
C MET A 184 -2.53 11.94 -7.32
N GLU A 185 -1.92 12.27 -8.46
CA GLU A 185 -2.17 13.52 -9.20
C GLU A 185 -3.63 13.63 -9.65
N TYR A 186 -4.19 12.57 -10.22
CA TYR A 186 -5.61 12.56 -10.61
C TYR A 186 -6.57 12.77 -9.44
N MET A 187 -6.23 12.28 -8.25
CA MET A 187 -7.06 12.42 -7.06
C MET A 187 -7.01 13.84 -6.45
N VAL A 188 -6.00 14.65 -6.79
CA VAL A 188 -5.86 16.01 -6.33
C VAL A 188 -6.57 16.96 -7.30
N PRO A 189 -7.57 17.75 -6.85
CA PRO A 189 -8.37 18.56 -7.76
C PRO A 189 -7.62 19.79 -8.30
N GLY A 190 -7.55 19.88 -9.64
CA GLY A 190 -7.06 21.06 -10.37
C GLY A 190 -5.53 21.19 -10.42
N ASN A 191 -5.05 22.20 -11.16
CA ASN A 191 -3.63 22.36 -11.49
C ASN A 191 -2.85 23.20 -10.44
N LEU A 192 -3.51 23.59 -9.34
CA LEU A 192 -2.91 24.48 -8.33
C LEU A 192 -1.99 23.74 -7.35
N LEU A 193 -2.09 22.41 -7.32
CA LEU A 193 -1.37 21.52 -6.41
C LEU A 193 -0.48 20.52 -7.19
N ASP A 194 -0.17 20.85 -8.45
CA ASP A 194 0.79 20.11 -9.27
C ASP A 194 2.12 20.01 -8.50
N GLY A 195 2.65 18.79 -8.35
CA GLY A 195 3.87 18.51 -7.59
C GLY A 195 3.66 18.17 -6.10
N VAL A 196 2.49 18.42 -5.50
CA VAL A 196 2.21 18.03 -4.10
C VAL A 196 2.28 16.50 -3.89
N PRO A 197 1.68 15.66 -4.75
CA PRO A 197 1.84 14.21 -4.69
C PRO A 197 3.30 13.75 -4.69
N LEU A 198 4.10 14.29 -5.62
CA LEU A 198 5.51 13.96 -5.76
C LEU A 198 6.29 14.39 -4.51
N TYR A 199 6.04 15.59 -3.97
CA TYR A 199 6.66 16.08 -2.75
C TYR A 199 6.42 15.13 -1.57
N PHE A 200 5.17 14.73 -1.33
CA PHE A 200 4.87 13.81 -0.23
C PHE A 200 5.51 12.45 -0.44
N LEU A 201 5.50 11.95 -1.67
CA LEU A 201 6.10 10.68 -1.99
C LEU A 201 7.63 10.71 -1.78
N GLN A 202 8.33 11.76 -2.23
CA GLN A 202 9.75 12.00 -1.96
C GLN A 202 10.04 12.10 -0.46
N LYS A 203 9.21 12.84 0.27
CA LYS A 203 9.40 13.10 1.70
C LYS A 203 9.26 11.83 2.55
N TYR A 204 8.28 10.97 2.26
CA TYR A 204 8.04 9.74 3.03
C TYR A 204 8.96 8.58 2.61
N LEU A 205 9.38 8.52 1.35
CA LEU A 205 10.30 7.48 0.86
C LEU A 205 11.76 7.79 1.14
N GLY A 206 12.16 9.06 1.05
CA GLY A 206 13.55 9.47 1.06
C GLY A 206 14.26 9.20 -0.26
N LYS A 207 15.39 9.90 -0.43
CA LYS A 207 16.13 10.01 -1.70
C LYS A 207 16.52 8.65 -2.29
N GLU A 208 17.09 7.76 -1.48
CA GLU A 208 17.56 6.45 -1.93
C GLU A 208 16.43 5.62 -2.57
N ASN A 209 15.26 5.58 -1.93
CA ASN A 209 14.12 4.81 -2.45
C ASN A 209 13.53 5.46 -3.71
N CYS A 210 13.51 6.80 -3.79
CA CYS A 210 13.12 7.49 -5.02
C CYS A 210 14.07 7.19 -6.18
N GLU A 211 15.39 7.15 -5.94
CA GLU A 211 16.38 6.79 -6.95
C GLU A 211 16.26 5.33 -7.41
N ILE A 212 15.92 4.42 -6.49
CA ILE A 212 15.64 3.01 -6.82
C ILE A 212 14.40 2.87 -7.72
N LEU A 213 13.38 3.69 -7.48
CA LEU A 213 12.15 3.71 -8.27
C LEU A 213 12.21 4.61 -9.52
N GLU A 214 13.34 5.28 -9.75
CA GLU A 214 13.52 6.26 -10.82
C GLU A 214 12.46 7.38 -10.83
N LEU A 215 12.02 7.77 -9.64
CA LEU A 215 11.17 8.93 -9.47
C LEU A 215 12.01 10.21 -9.54
N PRO A 216 11.47 11.32 -10.07
CA PRO A 216 12.16 12.60 -10.02
C PRO A 216 12.50 12.96 -8.57
N TRP A 217 13.67 13.57 -8.36
CA TRP A 217 14.06 14.17 -7.09
C TRP A 217 14.25 15.67 -7.29
N GLU A 218 13.31 16.47 -6.81
CA GLU A 218 13.36 17.93 -6.89
C GLU A 218 13.91 18.46 -5.57
N GLU A 219 15.05 19.15 -5.61
CA GLU A 219 15.58 19.81 -4.42
C GLU A 219 14.63 20.94 -3.99
N LYS A 220 14.45 21.11 -2.68
CA LYS A 220 13.46 22.01 -2.07
C LYS A 220 13.72 23.47 -2.48
N GLU A 221 13.17 23.93 -3.60
CA GLU A 221 13.51 25.28 -4.06
C GLU A 221 12.64 26.39 -3.49
N ILE A 222 11.35 26.18 -3.14
CA ILE A 222 10.49 27.15 -2.41
C ILE A 222 9.11 26.52 -2.08
N LEU A 223 8.54 25.73 -3.00
CA LEU A 223 7.18 25.18 -2.87
C LEU A 223 7.05 24.26 -1.64
N GLY A 224 8.08 23.44 -1.42
CA GLY A 224 8.15 22.51 -0.28
C GLY A 224 8.10 23.20 1.07
N GLU A 225 8.71 24.38 1.23
CA GLU A 225 8.68 25.13 2.50
C GLU A 225 7.31 25.77 2.77
N ILE A 226 6.63 26.25 1.71
CA ILE A 226 5.29 26.83 1.81
C ILE A 226 4.28 25.73 2.16
N LEU A 227 4.33 24.59 1.46
CA LEU A 227 3.48 23.43 1.74
C LEU A 227 3.74 22.89 3.14
N GLU A 228 5.02 22.74 3.54
CA GLU A 228 5.40 22.27 4.87
C GLU A 228 4.81 23.16 5.96
N LYS A 229 4.86 24.50 5.82
CA LYS A 229 4.23 25.45 6.76
C LYS A 229 2.70 25.38 6.78
N VAL A 230 2.06 25.22 5.62
CA VAL A 230 0.59 25.10 5.53
C VAL A 230 0.11 23.80 6.17
N ILE A 231 0.83 22.69 5.92
CA ILE A 231 0.51 21.38 6.47
C ILE A 231 0.80 21.33 7.96
N THR A 232 1.97 21.78 8.43
CA THR A 232 2.26 21.82 9.87
C THR A 232 1.32 22.75 10.61
N GLY A 233 0.94 23.90 10.04
CA GLY A 233 -0.09 24.76 10.64
C GLY A 233 -1.46 24.09 10.71
N PHE A 234 -1.82 23.26 9.73
CA PHE A 234 -3.06 22.49 9.74
C PHE A 234 -3.02 21.31 10.72
N ASP A 235 -1.89 20.60 10.79
CA ASP A 235 -1.65 19.49 11.72
C ASP A 235 -1.55 19.96 13.18
N GLU A 236 -0.92 21.11 13.45
CA GLU A 236 -0.94 21.75 14.77
C GLU A 236 -2.38 22.06 15.19
N THR A 237 -3.15 22.70 14.30
CA THR A 237 -4.57 23.01 14.54
C THR A 237 -5.44 21.76 14.74
N LEU A 238 -5.13 20.66 14.04
CA LEU A 238 -5.75 19.35 14.24
C LEU A 238 -5.36 18.76 15.59
N SER A 239 -4.07 18.76 15.94
CA SER A 239 -3.52 18.17 17.15
C SER A 239 -4.04 18.82 18.43
N GLU A 240 -4.30 20.14 18.38
CA GLU A 240 -4.78 20.91 19.54
C GLU A 240 -6.30 20.83 19.75
N ASN A 241 -7.07 20.30 18.79
CA ASN A 241 -8.53 20.36 18.82
C ASN A 241 -9.20 18.99 18.59
N ASP A 242 -9.54 18.32 19.69
CA ASP A 242 -10.29 17.05 19.73
C ASP A 242 -11.57 17.04 18.87
N HIS A 243 -12.28 18.16 18.78
CA HIS A 243 -13.48 18.26 17.96
C HIS A 243 -13.14 18.33 16.47
N PHE A 244 -12.06 19.01 16.10
CA PHE A 244 -11.59 19.12 14.73
C PHE A 244 -10.95 17.81 14.25
N GLN A 245 -10.21 17.10 15.11
CA GLN A 245 -9.76 15.72 14.85
C GLN A 245 -10.91 14.77 14.56
N LYS A 246 -11.95 14.77 15.40
CA LYS A 246 -13.13 13.93 15.19
C LYS A 246 -13.87 14.31 13.90
N LEU A 247 -13.93 15.60 13.57
CA LEU A 247 -14.52 16.09 12.32
C LEU A 247 -13.71 15.68 11.09
N ALA A 248 -12.38 15.83 11.14
CA ALA A 248 -11.48 15.45 10.05
C ALA A 248 -11.44 13.93 9.86
N ALA A 249 -11.42 13.14 10.93
CA ALA A 249 -11.55 11.69 10.89
C ALA A 249 -12.92 11.26 10.32
N HIS A 250 -14.00 11.92 10.74
CA HIS A 250 -15.34 11.68 10.19
C HIS A 250 -15.42 12.02 8.70
N PHE A 251 -14.84 13.16 8.30
CA PHE A 251 -14.78 13.58 6.89
C PHE A 251 -13.92 12.62 6.07
N SER A 252 -12.75 12.21 6.56
CA SER A 252 -11.83 11.27 5.90
C SER A 252 -12.48 9.90 5.73
N SER A 253 -13.15 9.41 6.78
CA SER A 253 -13.93 8.17 6.73
C SER A 253 -15.10 8.27 5.74
N LYS A 254 -15.85 9.39 5.75
CA LYS A 254 -16.92 9.66 4.78
C LYS A 254 -16.41 9.83 3.35
N LEU A 255 -15.21 10.37 3.15
CA LEU A 255 -14.56 10.52 1.86
C LEU A 255 -14.14 9.15 1.33
N ILE A 256 -13.50 8.32 2.15
CA ILE A 256 -13.11 6.94 1.80
C ILE A 256 -14.36 6.10 1.48
N LEU A 257 -15.40 6.16 2.33
CA LEU A 257 -16.68 5.48 2.10
C LEU A 257 -17.43 6.06 0.90
N GLY A 258 -17.30 7.36 0.65
CA GLY A 258 -17.88 8.06 -0.48
C GLY A 258 -17.20 7.67 -1.80
N MET A 259 -15.87 7.52 -1.79
CA MET A 259 -15.09 6.99 -2.90
C MET A 259 -15.44 5.52 -3.17
N ASP A 260 -15.55 4.69 -2.14
CA ASP A 260 -16.02 3.30 -2.26
C ASP A 260 -17.43 3.24 -2.90
N ASN A 261 -18.35 4.09 -2.42
CA ASN A 261 -19.70 4.20 -2.98
C ASN A 261 -19.72 4.76 -4.41
N PHE A 262 -18.86 5.73 -4.75
CA PHE A 262 -18.79 6.32 -6.08
C PHE A 262 -18.28 5.30 -7.11
N TYR A 263 -17.21 4.58 -6.79
CA TYR A 263 -16.59 3.62 -7.70
C TYR A 263 -17.39 2.31 -7.81
N TYR A 264 -17.96 1.82 -6.72
CA TYR A 264 -18.70 0.55 -6.74
C TYR A 264 -20.23 0.69 -6.69
N LYS A 265 -20.79 1.92 -6.65
CA LYS A 265 -22.23 2.18 -6.55
C LYS A 265 -22.90 1.43 -5.40
N GLY A 266 -22.23 1.34 -4.24
CA GLY A 266 -22.69 0.58 -3.07
C GLY A 266 -22.63 -0.94 -3.22
N LYS A 267 -21.99 -1.47 -4.28
CA LYS A 267 -21.71 -2.91 -4.43
C LYS A 267 -20.32 -3.21 -3.83
N LYS A 268 -20.13 -4.41 -3.29
CA LYS A 268 -18.79 -4.84 -2.83
C LYS A 268 -17.87 -5.03 -4.03
N ALA A 269 -16.55 -4.79 -3.90
CA ALA A 269 -15.62 -5.16 -4.95
C ALA A 269 -15.79 -6.66 -5.22
N LYS A 270 -16.13 -6.99 -6.47
CA LYS A 270 -16.29 -8.38 -6.86
C LYS A 270 -14.91 -9.00 -6.93
N PHE A 271 -14.73 -10.06 -6.14
CA PHE A 271 -13.56 -10.91 -6.27
C PHE A 271 -13.61 -11.58 -7.64
N GLU A 272 -12.74 -11.13 -8.54
CA GLU A 272 -12.63 -11.65 -9.89
C GLU A 272 -11.20 -12.10 -10.13
N ILE A 273 -11.05 -13.35 -10.58
CA ILE A 273 -9.78 -13.84 -11.11
C ILE A 273 -9.36 -12.93 -12.27
N PRO A 274 -8.10 -12.47 -12.32
CA PRO A 274 -7.38 -12.15 -13.54
C PRO A 274 -8.08 -12.14 -14.90
N PRO A 275 -8.58 -11.07 -15.55
CA PRO A 275 -8.89 -11.20 -16.99
C PRO A 275 -7.67 -11.67 -17.79
N SER A 276 -6.46 -11.22 -17.42
CA SER A 276 -5.19 -11.73 -17.93
C SER A 276 -4.98 -13.22 -17.62
N LEU A 277 -5.42 -13.69 -16.44
CA LEU A 277 -5.40 -15.12 -16.07
C LEU A 277 -6.56 -15.94 -16.66
N LYS A 278 -7.55 -15.30 -17.28
CA LYS A 278 -8.69 -15.94 -17.95
C LYS A 278 -8.45 -16.05 -19.45
N GLY A 279 -8.08 -14.93 -20.07
CA GLY A 279 -7.84 -14.82 -21.51
C GLY A 279 -6.58 -15.52 -21.97
N ASN A 280 -5.45 -15.35 -21.28
CA ASN A 280 -4.18 -15.96 -21.71
C ASN A 280 -4.08 -17.46 -21.37
N TRP A 281 -5.03 -18.00 -20.58
CA TRP A 281 -4.90 -19.30 -19.91
C TRP A 281 -6.13 -20.20 -19.98
N GLY A 282 -7.22 -19.74 -20.61
CA GLY A 282 -8.41 -20.58 -20.87
C GLY A 282 -9.29 -20.86 -19.64
N VAL A 283 -9.38 -19.91 -18.69
CA VAL A 283 -10.21 -20.01 -17.47
C VAL A 283 -11.38 -19.04 -17.47
#